data_AF-A0AAD5SYI2-F1
#
_entry.id   AF-A0AAD5SYI2-F1
#
_cell.length_a   1.000
_cell.length_b   1.000
_cell.length_c   1.000
_cell.angle_alpha   90.00
_cell.angle_beta   90.00
_cell.angle_gamma   90.00
#
_symmetry.space_group_name_H-M   'P 1'
#
loop_
_entity.id
_entity.type
_entity.pdbx_description
1 polymer ?
#
loop_
_entity_poly.entity_id
_entity_poly.type
_entity_poly.pdbx_seq_one_letter_code
_entity_poly.pdbx_strand_id
1 'polypeptide(L)'
;MDIEQELRQKIHGIKSEIYLKTQDLVHKCWAFESEIKRPYFHIKPIDEAQLANWRKYLDFQESAVDSGTADISSLYVLYERCMVACALYEEFWLRYARCLIARGDYDGAKNAYYRAATQFLVNGRTELRLEFAAFEEEQGRVTEAAEIYTKQMENVPGHIETLFKYVQFVRRNFGVEQAEEFLTSVTATFEDEKTRAFLISVKAKLVYQHRGSIEDARAIYTEFVSNFPDSKYLLLQYFLFELNLPATSNSVENAQAVWDTVKSSPAFTEYDKLTLGQRYSDFLLEHDSGLVFYNNLVRELNSAYKMPTLAALAEADGAGNILGKKRTATEEGGVFKIAKTIAGSTPAASTVTTQQSAYGGTWNGFSQGGTGYGQQGTW
;
A
#
# COMPACT_ATOMS: atom_id res chain seq x y z
N MET A 1 21.67 -30.34 62.24
CA MET A 1 21.45 -31.30 61.14
C MET A 1 20.14 -30.98 60.41
N ASP A 2 19.06 -30.71 61.13
CA ASP A 2 17.73 -30.42 60.55
C ASP A 2 17.65 -29.17 59.67
N ILE A 3 18.30 -28.06 60.08
CA ILE A 3 18.31 -26.81 59.30
C ILE A 3 18.94 -26.99 57.91
N GLU A 4 19.99 -27.81 57.81
CA GLU A 4 20.66 -28.07 56.54
C GLU A 4 19.79 -28.91 55.60
N GLN A 5 19.07 -29.89 56.17
CA GLN A 5 18.15 -30.74 55.42
C GLN A 5 16.93 -29.94 54.91
N GLU A 6 16.34 -29.09 55.76
CA GLU A 6 15.27 -28.18 55.36
C GLU A 6 15.72 -27.20 54.28
N LEU A 7 16.93 -26.64 54.40
CA LEU A 7 17.49 -25.75 53.39
C LEU A 7 17.66 -26.46 52.04
N ARG A 8 18.18 -27.69 52.03
CA ARG A 8 18.30 -28.51 50.82
C ARG A 8 16.94 -28.80 50.17
N GLN A 9 15.91 -29.10 50.97
CA GLN A 9 14.55 -29.33 50.46
C GLN A 9 13.96 -28.07 49.83
N LYS A 10 14.11 -26.90 50.48
CA LYS A 10 13.67 -25.61 49.91
C LYS A 10 14.38 -25.29 48.60
N ILE A 11 15.70 -25.46 48.55
CA ILE A 11 16.49 -25.25 47.32
C ILE A 11 16.04 -26.21 46.22
N HIS A 12 15.81 -27.48 46.56
CA HIS A 12 15.31 -28.47 45.60
C HIS A 12 13.94 -28.07 45.06
N GLY A 13 13.00 -27.64 45.92
CA GLY A 13 11.69 -27.16 45.51
C GLY A 13 11.77 -26.02 44.49
N ILE A 14 12.56 -24.98 44.81
CA ILE A 14 12.77 -23.82 43.91
C ILE A 14 13.37 -24.26 42.57
N LYS A 15 14.43 -25.09 42.60
CA LYS A 15 15.10 -25.56 41.37
C LYS A 15 14.20 -26.45 40.52
N SER A 16 13.40 -27.32 41.14
CA SER A 16 12.45 -28.19 40.45
C SER A 16 11.35 -27.39 39.78
N GLU A 17 10.84 -26.33 40.41
CA GLU A 17 9.87 -25.43 39.78
C GLU A 17 10.44 -24.73 38.53
N ILE A 18 11.66 -24.19 38.63
CA ILE A 18 12.36 -23.58 37.50
C ILE A 18 12.57 -24.61 36.38
N TYR A 19 13.07 -25.81 36.73
CA TYR A 19 13.32 -26.87 35.77
C TYR A 19 12.05 -27.27 35.00
N LEU A 20 10.93 -27.47 35.69
CA LEU A 20 9.67 -27.87 35.04
C LEU A 20 9.14 -26.77 34.11
N LYS A 21 9.21 -25.50 34.54
CA LYS A 21 8.86 -24.35 33.69
C LYS A 21 9.74 -24.27 32.44
N THR A 22 11.05 -24.41 32.60
CA THR A 22 11.99 -24.42 31.47
C THR A 22 11.76 -25.61 30.54
N GLN A 23 11.49 -26.80 31.09
CA GLN A 23 11.24 -28.00 30.31
C GLN A 23 9.99 -27.85 29.43
N ASP A 24 8.91 -27.28 29.97
CA ASP A 24 7.68 -27.00 29.20
C ASP A 24 7.94 -26.01 28.05
N LEU A 25 8.68 -24.92 28.32
CA LEU A 25 9.07 -23.96 27.28
C LEU A 25 9.96 -24.59 26.21
N VAL A 26 10.95 -25.40 26.60
CA VAL A 26 11.82 -26.12 25.66
C VAL A 26 10.99 -27.07 24.79
N HIS A 27 10.04 -27.78 25.38
CA HIS A 27 9.16 -28.68 24.63
C HIS A 27 8.31 -27.94 23.60
N LYS A 28 7.76 -26.77 23.96
CA LYS A 28 7.00 -25.91 23.04
C LYS A 28 7.87 -25.39 21.89
N CYS A 29 9.10 -24.93 22.19
CA CYS A 29 10.01 -24.42 21.17
C CYS A 29 10.61 -25.52 20.28
N TRP A 30 10.66 -26.77 20.76
CA TRP A 30 11.28 -27.89 20.03
C TRP A 30 10.69 -28.12 18.63
N ALA A 31 9.38 -27.91 18.48
CA ALA A 31 8.70 -28.03 17.19
C ALA A 31 9.29 -27.08 16.13
N PHE A 32 9.73 -25.88 16.53
CA PHE A 32 10.36 -24.91 15.64
C PHE A 32 11.86 -25.14 15.52
N GLU A 33 12.55 -25.35 16.64
CA GLU A 33 14.01 -25.49 16.69
C GLU A 33 14.51 -26.70 15.90
N SER A 34 13.76 -27.81 15.92
CA SER A 34 14.11 -29.03 15.17
C SER A 34 14.02 -28.85 13.63
N GLU A 35 13.25 -27.87 13.16
CA GLU A 35 13.12 -27.56 11.73
C GLU A 35 14.20 -26.56 11.23
N ILE A 36 14.92 -25.89 12.13
CA ILE A 36 16.02 -24.97 11.79
C ILE A 36 17.30 -25.77 11.50
N LYS A 37 17.53 -26.08 10.22
CA LYS A 37 18.73 -26.80 9.76
C LYS A 37 19.95 -25.89 9.56
N ARG A 38 19.73 -24.60 9.35
CA ARG A 38 20.80 -23.61 9.11
C ARG A 38 20.65 -22.41 10.06
N PRO A 39 21.23 -22.49 11.27
CA PRO A 39 21.17 -21.41 12.26
C PRO A 39 22.25 -20.32 12.06
N TYR A 40 23.00 -20.36 10.95
CA TYR A 40 24.10 -19.45 10.65
C TYR A 40 23.92 -18.80 9.28
N PHE A 41 24.59 -17.67 9.06
CA PHE A 41 24.54 -16.95 7.79
C PHE A 41 25.15 -17.77 6.64
N HIS A 42 24.47 -17.78 5.50
CA HIS A 42 25.00 -18.36 4.28
C HIS A 42 24.35 -17.71 3.05
N ILE A 43 25.11 -17.49 1.98
CA ILE A 43 24.65 -16.79 0.76
C ILE A 43 23.57 -17.57 -0.01
N LYS A 44 23.65 -18.91 -0.05
CA LYS A 44 22.59 -19.74 -0.66
C LYS A 44 21.25 -19.44 0.03
N PRO A 45 20.18 -19.17 -0.76
CA PRO A 45 18.85 -18.99 -0.22
C PRO A 45 18.45 -20.12 0.73
N ILE A 46 17.78 -19.75 1.81
CA ILE A 46 17.07 -20.62 2.73
C ILE A 46 15.85 -21.18 1.99
N ASP A 47 15.49 -22.43 2.30
CA ASP A 47 14.32 -23.07 1.71
C ASP A 47 13.01 -22.45 2.25
N GLU A 48 11.96 -22.46 1.44
CA GLU A 48 10.69 -21.83 1.83
C GLU A 48 10.09 -22.47 3.08
N ALA A 49 10.36 -23.77 3.31
CA ALA A 49 9.93 -24.47 4.51
C ALA A 49 10.55 -23.86 5.79
N GLN A 50 11.85 -23.54 5.77
CA GLN A 50 12.51 -22.87 6.89
C GLN A 50 12.09 -21.42 7.04
N LEU A 51 11.87 -20.68 5.95
CA LEU A 51 11.32 -19.32 6.03
C LEU A 51 9.92 -19.33 6.67
N ALA A 52 9.06 -20.27 6.26
CA ALA A 52 7.75 -20.46 6.87
C ALA A 52 7.86 -20.86 8.35
N ASN A 53 8.83 -21.69 8.73
CA ASN A 53 9.09 -22.03 10.12
C ASN A 53 9.53 -20.79 10.94
N TRP A 54 10.44 -19.96 10.42
CA TRP A 54 10.83 -18.70 11.07
C TRP A 54 9.64 -17.76 11.28
N ARG A 55 8.78 -17.59 10.26
CA ARG A 55 7.56 -16.77 10.38
C ARG A 55 6.67 -17.29 11.52
N LYS A 56 6.39 -18.59 11.56
CA LYS A 56 5.58 -19.23 12.62
C LYS A 56 6.22 -19.11 14.00
N TYR A 57 7.54 -19.24 14.09
CA TYR A 57 8.24 -19.16 15.36
C TYR A 57 8.20 -17.73 15.91
N LEU A 58 8.38 -16.72 15.04
CA LEU A 58 8.20 -15.32 15.41
C LEU A 58 6.75 -15.02 15.82
N ASP A 59 5.75 -15.54 15.08
CA ASP A 59 4.32 -15.40 15.46
C ASP A 59 4.05 -15.96 16.86
N PHE A 60 4.59 -17.16 17.14
CA PHE A 60 4.47 -17.80 18.45
C PHE A 60 5.08 -16.95 19.56
N GLN A 61 6.30 -16.44 19.35
CA GLN A 61 7.02 -15.66 20.36
C GLN A 61 6.40 -14.28 20.59
N GLU A 62 5.95 -13.60 19.53
CA GLU A 62 5.21 -12.34 19.65
C GLU A 62 3.92 -12.55 20.45
N SER A 63 3.14 -13.58 20.12
CA SER A 63 1.91 -13.91 20.82
C SER A 63 2.16 -14.24 22.31
N ALA A 64 3.27 -14.91 22.62
CA ALA A 64 3.66 -15.21 23.99
C ALA A 64 4.01 -13.94 24.79
N VAL A 65 4.70 -12.98 24.18
CA VAL A 65 5.02 -11.69 24.80
C VAL A 65 3.76 -10.85 24.99
N ASP A 66 2.90 -10.78 23.97
CA ASP A 66 1.67 -9.98 24.01
C ASP A 66 0.66 -10.50 25.04
N SER A 67 0.65 -11.82 25.28
CA SER A 67 -0.13 -12.44 26.36
C SER A 67 0.52 -12.35 27.74
N GLY A 68 1.73 -11.79 27.85
CA GLY A 68 2.50 -11.70 29.10
C GLY A 68 3.05 -13.04 29.59
N THR A 69 3.07 -14.07 28.73
CA THR A 69 3.58 -15.41 29.08
C THR A 69 5.08 -15.57 28.79
N ALA A 70 5.68 -14.63 28.06
CA ALA A 70 7.12 -14.57 27.80
C ALA A 70 7.66 -13.13 27.99
N ASP A 71 8.94 -13.03 28.32
CA ASP A 71 9.63 -11.74 28.46
C ASP A 71 10.03 -11.16 27.10
N ILE A 72 9.99 -9.84 26.96
CA ILE A 72 10.34 -9.13 25.73
C ILE A 72 11.78 -9.42 25.28
N SER A 73 12.71 -9.64 26.22
CA SER A 73 14.10 -9.96 25.89
C SER A 73 14.21 -11.25 25.06
N SER A 74 13.38 -12.25 25.35
CA SER A 74 13.38 -13.52 24.63
C SER A 74 12.90 -13.37 23.17
N LEU A 75 12.00 -12.43 22.92
CA LEU A 75 11.57 -12.07 21.56
C LEU A 75 12.71 -11.41 20.78
N TYR A 76 13.42 -10.47 21.38
CA TYR A 76 14.54 -9.80 20.73
C TYR A 76 15.68 -10.76 20.43
N VAL A 77 15.99 -11.67 21.36
CA VAL A 77 16.96 -12.75 21.11
C VAL A 77 16.54 -13.62 19.94
N LEU A 78 15.26 -13.98 19.82
CA LEU A 78 14.78 -14.76 18.68
C LEU A 78 14.88 -13.99 17.36
N TYR A 79 14.53 -12.71 17.37
CA TYR A 79 14.68 -11.83 16.20
C TYR A 79 16.14 -11.72 15.75
N GLU A 80 17.07 -11.47 16.66
CA GLU A 80 18.49 -11.39 16.31
C GLU A 80 19.02 -12.73 15.77
N ARG A 81 18.56 -13.87 16.31
CA ARG A 81 18.85 -15.20 15.76
C ARG A 81 18.29 -15.35 14.34
N CYS A 82 17.06 -14.91 14.11
CA CYS A 82 16.45 -14.91 12.79
C CYS A 82 17.25 -14.05 11.81
N MET A 83 17.72 -12.86 12.21
CA MET A 83 18.54 -11.98 11.37
C MET A 83 19.88 -12.61 10.99
N VAL A 84 20.48 -13.43 11.84
CA VAL A 84 21.73 -14.14 11.49
C VAL A 84 21.51 -15.09 10.31
N ALA A 85 20.45 -15.90 10.33
CA ALA A 85 20.15 -16.83 9.25
C ALA A 85 19.56 -16.12 8.03
N CYS A 86 18.63 -15.19 8.25
CA CYS A 86 17.77 -14.58 7.24
C CYS A 86 18.19 -13.14 6.87
N ALA A 87 19.46 -12.76 7.06
CA ALA A 87 19.93 -11.39 6.86
C ALA A 87 19.62 -10.79 5.47
N LEU A 88 19.51 -11.62 4.43
CA LEU A 88 19.23 -11.18 3.05
C LEU A 88 17.74 -11.04 2.73
N TYR A 89 16.86 -11.31 3.69
CA TYR A 89 15.41 -11.33 3.51
C TYR A 89 14.79 -10.08 4.14
N GLU A 90 14.42 -9.13 3.27
CA GLU A 90 13.84 -7.83 3.64
C GLU A 90 12.60 -7.96 4.54
N GLU A 91 11.76 -8.97 4.32
CA GLU A 91 10.52 -9.18 5.08
C GLU A 91 10.75 -9.29 6.60
N PHE A 92 11.83 -9.94 7.05
CA PHE A 92 12.08 -10.15 8.46
C PHE A 92 12.65 -8.90 9.13
N TRP A 93 13.43 -8.10 8.39
CA TRP A 93 13.90 -6.79 8.87
C TRP A 93 12.74 -5.82 9.05
N LEU A 94 11.84 -5.74 8.06
CA LEU A 94 10.63 -4.92 8.15
C LEU A 94 9.75 -5.35 9.33
N ARG A 95 9.53 -6.67 9.49
CA ARG A 95 8.78 -7.21 10.63
C ARG A 95 9.44 -6.85 11.96
N TYR A 96 10.76 -7.00 12.07
CA TYR A 96 11.50 -6.69 13.29
C TYR A 96 11.42 -5.21 13.65
N ALA A 97 11.66 -4.32 12.68
CA ALA A 97 11.59 -2.88 12.89
C ALA A 97 10.18 -2.44 13.34
N ARG A 98 9.12 -2.96 12.70
CA ARG A 98 7.73 -2.69 13.09
C ARG A 98 7.41 -3.24 14.49
N CYS A 99 7.93 -4.42 14.84
CA CYS A 99 7.79 -5.02 16.17
C CYS A 99 8.43 -4.14 17.26
N LEU A 100 9.60 -3.56 17.00
CA LEU A 100 10.31 -2.65 17.90
C LEU A 100 9.54 -1.33 18.06
N ILE A 101 9.08 -0.74 16.95
CA ILE A 101 8.26 0.48 16.95
C ILE A 101 6.98 0.29 17.76
N ALA A 102 6.26 -0.80 17.54
CA ALA A 102 5.00 -1.10 18.25
C ALA A 102 5.18 -1.22 19.78
N ARG A 103 6.40 -1.53 20.23
CA ARG A 103 6.75 -1.68 21.65
C ARG A 103 7.51 -0.47 22.20
N GLY A 104 7.63 0.61 21.42
CA GLY A 104 8.25 1.87 21.82
C GLY A 104 9.78 1.87 21.79
N ASP A 105 10.42 0.85 21.21
CA ASP A 105 11.87 0.76 21.06
C ASP A 105 12.33 1.40 19.74
N TYR A 106 12.31 2.75 19.70
CA TYR A 106 12.66 3.50 18.50
C TYR A 106 14.15 3.46 18.16
N ASP A 107 15.02 3.40 19.17
CA ASP A 107 16.47 3.28 18.96
C ASP A 107 16.84 1.90 18.39
N GLY A 108 16.22 0.84 18.90
CA GLY A 108 16.31 -0.50 18.34
C GLY A 108 15.81 -0.54 16.89
N ALA A 109 14.65 0.06 16.61
CA ALA A 109 14.11 0.13 15.25
C ALA A 109 15.05 0.86 14.28
N LYS A 110 15.61 2.01 14.69
CA LYS A 110 16.63 2.73 13.93
C LYS A 110 17.84 1.86 13.64
N ASN A 111 18.33 1.13 14.64
CA ASN A 111 19.46 0.22 14.48
C ASN A 111 19.17 -0.92 13.49
N ALA A 112 17.98 -1.52 13.58
CA ALA A 112 17.53 -2.58 12.67
C ALA A 112 17.47 -2.09 11.23
N TYR A 113 16.83 -0.94 10.99
CA TYR A 113 16.79 -0.32 9.67
C TYR A 113 18.18 0.02 9.13
N TYR A 114 19.03 0.63 9.97
CA TYR A 114 20.38 1.00 9.58
C TYR A 114 21.20 -0.22 9.16
N ARG A 115 21.19 -1.31 9.96
CA ARG A 115 21.89 -2.57 9.66
C ARG A 115 21.37 -3.16 8.35
N ALA A 116 20.05 -3.27 8.19
CA ALA A 116 19.44 -3.81 6.99
C ALA A 116 19.83 -3.00 5.74
N ALA A 117 19.70 -1.67 5.80
CA ALA A 117 19.91 -0.76 4.68
C ALA A 117 21.38 -0.56 4.29
N THR A 118 22.33 -0.73 5.23
CA THR A 118 23.75 -0.43 4.98
C THR A 118 24.65 -1.66 4.89
N GLN A 119 24.29 -2.76 5.53
CA GLN A 119 25.18 -3.93 5.65
C GLN A 119 24.71 -5.14 4.85
N PHE A 120 23.40 -5.42 4.83
CA PHE A 120 22.89 -6.70 4.34
C PHE A 120 22.12 -6.62 3.03
N LEU A 121 21.20 -5.67 2.90
CA LEU A 121 20.31 -5.62 1.74
C LEU A 121 20.94 -4.86 0.58
N VAL A 122 20.82 -5.44 -0.62
CA VAL A 122 21.27 -4.83 -1.87
C VAL A 122 20.56 -3.49 -2.11
N ASN A 123 21.25 -2.52 -2.70
CA ASN A 123 20.74 -1.16 -2.95
C ASN A 123 19.43 -1.11 -3.77
N GLY A 124 19.18 -2.12 -4.61
CA GLY A 124 17.94 -2.24 -5.39
C GLY A 124 16.69 -2.59 -4.58
N ARG A 125 16.84 -3.04 -3.32
CA ARG A 125 15.72 -3.25 -2.39
C ARG A 125 15.32 -1.90 -1.80
N THR A 126 14.34 -1.25 -2.41
CA THR A 126 13.97 0.13 -2.12
C THR A 126 12.98 0.23 -0.96
N GLU A 127 12.08 -0.74 -0.78
CA GLU A 127 10.98 -0.71 0.19
C GLU A 127 11.46 -0.43 1.61
N LEU A 128 12.43 -1.19 2.13
CA LEU A 128 12.96 -0.97 3.48
C LEU A 128 13.60 0.40 3.67
N ARG A 129 14.27 0.94 2.64
CA ARG A 129 14.89 2.27 2.73
C ARG A 129 13.85 3.38 2.71
N LEU A 130 12.77 3.19 1.97
CA LEU A 130 11.63 4.11 1.96
C LEU A 130 10.88 4.08 3.30
N GLU A 131 10.70 2.91 3.90
CA GLU A 131 10.15 2.81 5.26
C GLU A 131 11.09 3.41 6.30
N PHE A 132 12.40 3.22 6.16
CA PHE A 132 13.37 3.83 7.06
C PHE A 132 13.33 5.36 6.99
N ALA A 133 13.24 5.94 5.79
CA ALA A 133 13.11 7.39 5.63
C ALA A 133 11.79 7.91 6.22
N ALA A 134 10.68 7.20 6.02
CA ALA A 134 9.39 7.55 6.64
C ALA A 134 9.45 7.46 8.17
N PHE A 135 10.11 6.44 8.71
CA PHE A 135 10.33 6.30 10.15
C PHE A 135 11.15 7.46 10.72
N GLU A 136 12.26 7.86 10.09
CA GLU A 136 13.05 9.01 10.56
C GLU A 136 12.23 10.32 10.50
N GLU A 137 11.41 10.51 9.46
CA GLU A 137 10.48 11.64 9.36
C GLU A 137 9.44 11.64 10.50
N GLU A 138 8.81 10.50 10.79
CA GLU A 138 7.83 10.36 11.90
C GLU A 138 8.43 10.70 13.26
N GLN A 139 9.72 10.42 13.44
CA GLN A 139 10.45 10.74 14.67
C GLN A 139 10.97 12.20 14.71
N GLY A 140 10.64 13.02 13.70
CA GLY A 140 11.05 14.42 13.60
C GLY A 140 12.48 14.63 13.09
N ARG A 141 13.16 13.57 12.63
CA ARG A 141 14.54 13.59 12.13
C ARG A 141 14.55 13.82 10.62
N VAL A 142 14.15 15.03 10.25
CA VAL A 142 13.94 15.45 8.84
C VAL A 142 15.24 15.41 8.04
N THR A 143 16.35 15.80 8.64
CA THR A 143 17.67 15.81 7.99
C THR A 143 18.11 14.40 7.58
N GLU A 144 17.97 13.44 8.48
CA GLU A 144 18.33 12.04 8.27
C GLU A 144 17.41 11.39 7.23
N ALA A 145 16.11 11.69 7.29
CA ALA A 145 15.17 11.24 6.26
C ALA A 145 15.56 11.75 4.86
N ALA A 146 15.94 13.03 4.74
CA ALA A 146 16.39 13.62 3.47
C ALA A 146 17.67 12.95 2.95
N GLU A 147 18.63 12.64 3.82
CA GLU A 147 19.86 11.93 3.46
C GLU A 147 19.56 10.52 2.94
N ILE A 148 18.66 9.78 3.59
CA ILE A 148 18.25 8.44 3.15
C ILE A 148 17.62 8.49 1.76
N TYR A 149 16.70 9.44 1.51
CA TYR A 149 16.11 9.61 0.18
C TYR A 149 17.15 9.99 -0.87
N THR A 150 18.04 10.94 -0.57
CA THR A 150 19.10 11.38 -1.49
C THR A 150 20.01 10.23 -1.89
N LYS A 151 20.50 9.48 -0.89
CA LYS A 151 21.31 8.28 -1.12
C LYS A 151 20.57 7.22 -1.91
N GLN A 152 19.26 7.07 -1.70
CA GLN A 152 18.47 6.11 -2.46
C GLN A 152 18.29 6.53 -3.93
N MET A 153 18.14 7.84 -4.19
CA MET A 153 18.09 8.38 -5.55
C MET A 153 19.42 8.23 -6.28
N GLU A 154 20.55 8.35 -5.58
CA GLU A 154 21.89 8.07 -6.13
C GLU A 154 22.08 6.59 -6.46
N ASN A 155 21.64 5.71 -5.55
CA ASN A 155 21.77 4.26 -5.68
C ASN A 155 20.88 3.68 -6.79
N VAL A 156 19.65 4.19 -6.92
CA VAL A 156 18.67 3.74 -7.92
C VAL A 156 18.02 4.96 -8.59
N PRO A 157 18.73 5.63 -9.52
CA PRO A 157 18.20 6.77 -10.25
C PRO A 157 16.94 6.38 -11.03
N GLY A 158 15.93 7.27 -11.05
CA GLY A 158 14.69 7.05 -11.80
C GLY A 158 13.67 6.12 -11.12
N HIS A 159 13.93 5.64 -9.89
CA HIS A 159 12.94 4.85 -9.16
C HIS A 159 11.70 5.70 -8.79
N ILE A 160 10.58 5.46 -9.48
CA ILE A 160 9.36 6.27 -9.42
C ILE A 160 8.83 6.42 -8.00
N GLU A 161 8.77 5.34 -7.23
CA GLU A 161 8.24 5.38 -5.86
C GLU A 161 9.13 6.20 -4.93
N THR A 162 10.46 6.16 -5.12
CA THR A 162 11.40 6.97 -4.34
C THR A 162 11.18 8.45 -4.61
N LEU A 163 11.11 8.82 -5.89
CA LEU A 163 10.86 10.20 -6.30
C LEU A 163 9.51 10.69 -5.77
N PHE A 164 8.47 9.88 -5.89
CA PHE A 164 7.15 10.21 -5.37
C PHE A 164 7.14 10.43 -3.85
N LYS A 165 7.69 9.49 -3.08
CA LYS A 165 7.74 9.62 -1.61
C LYS A 165 8.59 10.79 -1.17
N TYR A 166 9.71 11.06 -1.87
CA TYR A 166 10.55 12.22 -1.57
C TYR A 166 9.85 13.55 -1.86
N VAL A 167 9.11 13.67 -2.98
CA VAL A 167 8.28 14.86 -3.28
C VAL A 167 7.28 15.11 -2.14
N GLN A 168 6.64 14.06 -1.65
CA GLN A 168 5.68 14.18 -0.56
C GLN A 168 6.34 14.52 0.78
N PHE A 169 7.53 14.00 1.03
CA PHE A 169 8.38 14.40 2.16
C PHE A 169 8.75 15.88 2.08
N VAL A 170 9.20 16.37 0.93
CA VAL A 170 9.56 17.79 0.73
C VAL A 170 8.33 18.67 0.95
N ARG A 171 7.17 18.27 0.41
CA ARG A 171 5.91 18.99 0.61
C ARG A 171 5.54 19.12 2.08
N ARG A 172 5.68 18.06 2.88
CA ARG A 172 5.32 18.07 4.31
C ARG A 172 6.26 18.92 5.16
N ASN A 173 7.56 18.91 4.86
CA ASN A 173 8.58 19.52 5.71
C ASN A 173 9.04 20.91 5.26
N PHE A 174 9.02 21.18 3.94
CA PHE A 174 9.56 22.41 3.35
C PHE A 174 8.56 23.17 2.47
N GLY A 175 7.35 22.65 2.30
CA GLY A 175 6.26 23.31 1.58
C GLY A 175 6.14 22.95 0.11
N VAL A 176 5.08 23.46 -0.51
CA VAL A 176 4.64 23.08 -1.87
C VAL A 176 5.56 23.63 -2.95
N GLU A 177 6.11 24.83 -2.75
CA GLU A 177 6.99 25.50 -3.72
C GLU A 177 8.29 24.72 -3.94
N GLN A 178 8.93 24.27 -2.87
CA GLN A 178 10.15 23.47 -2.96
C GLN A 178 9.91 22.10 -3.59
N ALA A 179 8.75 21.49 -3.31
CA ALA A 179 8.36 20.23 -3.93
C ALA A 179 8.16 20.39 -5.46
N GLU A 180 7.61 21.52 -5.90
CA GLU A 180 7.46 21.84 -7.32
C GLU A 180 8.78 22.10 -8.01
N GLU A 181 9.68 22.86 -7.37
CA GLU A 181 11.03 23.11 -7.86
C GLU A 181 11.79 21.79 -8.05
N PHE A 182 11.72 20.91 -7.06
CA PHE A 182 12.29 19.56 -7.15
C PHE A 182 11.67 18.75 -8.29
N LEU A 183 10.34 18.74 -8.45
CA LEU A 183 9.71 18.05 -9.58
C LEU A 183 10.20 18.60 -10.93
N THR A 184 10.34 19.92 -11.04
CA THR A 184 10.80 20.58 -12.26
C THR A 184 12.25 20.18 -12.58
N SER A 185 13.14 20.19 -11.59
CA SER A 185 14.54 19.76 -11.78
C SER A 185 14.65 18.28 -12.14
N VAL A 186 13.88 17.41 -11.50
CA VAL A 186 13.86 15.96 -11.80
C VAL A 186 13.31 15.69 -13.20
N THR A 187 12.21 16.32 -13.60
CA THR A 187 11.65 16.14 -14.95
C THR A 187 12.57 16.63 -16.08
N ALA A 188 13.46 17.58 -15.79
CA ALA A 188 14.51 18.02 -16.71
C ALA A 188 15.72 17.08 -16.74
N THR A 189 15.99 16.38 -15.62
CA THR A 189 17.16 15.50 -15.49
C THR A 189 16.92 14.12 -16.10
N PHE A 190 15.74 13.54 -15.91
CA PHE A 190 15.44 12.19 -16.39
C PHE A 190 14.85 12.21 -17.79
N GLU A 191 15.44 11.44 -18.72
CA GLU A 191 14.98 11.35 -20.11
C GLU A 191 13.82 10.36 -20.33
N ASP A 192 13.60 9.42 -19.40
CA ASP A 192 12.56 8.38 -19.53
C ASP A 192 11.15 8.98 -19.57
N GLU A 193 10.46 8.78 -20.69
CA GLU A 193 9.11 9.31 -20.95
C GLU A 193 8.11 8.86 -19.88
N LYS A 194 8.16 7.60 -19.45
CA LYS A 194 7.20 7.06 -18.47
C LYS A 194 7.37 7.70 -17.11
N THR A 195 8.61 7.80 -16.64
CA THR A 195 8.95 8.47 -15.38
C THR A 195 8.57 9.94 -15.44
N ARG A 196 8.88 10.65 -16.53
CA ARG A 196 8.48 12.05 -16.72
C ARG A 196 6.96 12.21 -16.67
N ALA A 197 6.21 11.43 -17.46
CA ALA A 197 4.75 11.48 -17.51
C ALA A 197 4.13 11.27 -16.12
N PHE A 198 4.68 10.36 -15.32
CA PHE A 198 4.26 10.16 -13.94
C PHE A 198 4.52 11.40 -13.07
N LEU A 199 5.75 11.91 -13.08
CA LEU A 199 6.14 13.07 -12.25
C LEU A 199 5.36 14.35 -12.62
N ILE A 200 5.09 14.56 -13.90
CA ILE A 200 4.26 15.66 -14.39
C ILE A 200 2.84 15.55 -13.83
N SER A 201 2.26 14.34 -13.85
CA SER A 201 0.93 14.12 -13.27
C SER A 201 0.90 14.42 -11.77
N VAL A 202 2.01 14.13 -11.07
CA VAL A 202 2.17 14.47 -9.65
C VAL A 202 2.30 15.98 -9.46
N LYS A 203 3.06 16.67 -10.31
CA LYS A 203 3.19 18.14 -10.30
C LYS A 203 1.84 18.83 -10.49
N ALA A 204 1.07 18.44 -11.51
CA ALA A 204 -0.24 19.03 -11.77
C ALA A 204 -1.23 18.78 -10.61
N LYS A 205 -1.24 17.57 -10.04
CA LYS A 205 -2.03 17.26 -8.83
C LYS A 205 -1.61 18.10 -7.63
N LEU A 206 -0.31 18.30 -7.42
CA LEU A 206 0.23 19.11 -6.33
C LEU A 206 -0.25 20.56 -6.43
N VAL A 207 -0.16 21.16 -7.63
CA VAL A 207 -0.63 22.53 -7.90
C VAL A 207 -2.14 22.64 -7.66
N TYR A 208 -2.92 21.71 -8.21
CA TYR A 208 -4.37 21.71 -8.03
C TYR A 208 -4.78 21.57 -6.56
N GLN A 209 -4.25 20.57 -5.85
CA GLN A 209 -4.68 20.24 -4.48
C GLN A 209 -4.25 21.27 -3.45
N HIS A 210 -3.10 21.93 -3.63
CA HIS A 210 -2.53 22.79 -2.60
C HIS A 210 -2.53 24.27 -2.93
N ARG A 211 -2.42 24.67 -4.20
CA ARG A 211 -2.58 26.07 -4.61
C ARG A 211 -4.01 26.40 -5.00
N GLY A 212 -4.83 25.40 -5.36
CA GLY A 212 -6.20 25.61 -5.83
C GLY A 212 -6.31 26.22 -7.23
N SER A 213 -5.18 26.39 -7.93
CA SER A 213 -5.15 26.94 -9.29
C SER A 213 -5.43 25.84 -10.31
N ILE A 214 -6.61 25.90 -10.93
CA ILE A 214 -7.05 24.92 -11.94
C ILE A 214 -6.35 25.21 -13.26
N GLU A 215 -6.20 26.48 -13.58
CA GLU A 215 -5.63 26.99 -14.83
C GLU A 215 -4.16 26.60 -14.95
N ASP A 216 -3.39 26.74 -13.87
CA ASP A 216 -1.97 26.36 -13.86
C ASP A 216 -1.81 24.83 -13.98
N ALA A 217 -2.65 24.06 -13.30
CA ALA A 217 -2.64 22.60 -13.41
C ALA A 217 -3.00 22.14 -14.83
N ARG A 218 -3.98 22.80 -15.48
CA ARG A 218 -4.33 22.56 -16.87
C ARG A 218 -3.20 22.93 -17.83
N ALA A 219 -2.56 24.08 -17.62
CA ALA A 219 -1.41 24.53 -18.42
C ALA A 219 -0.25 23.51 -18.39
N ILE A 220 0.02 22.93 -17.22
CA ILE A 220 1.00 21.85 -17.09
C ILE A 220 0.59 20.65 -17.96
N TYR A 221 -0.65 20.17 -17.84
CA TYR A 221 -1.09 19.04 -18.66
C TYR A 221 -1.04 19.32 -20.16
N THR A 222 -1.49 20.49 -20.62
CA THR A 222 -1.52 20.83 -22.04
C THR A 222 -0.12 20.99 -22.64
N GLU A 223 0.81 21.61 -21.91
CA GLU A 223 2.23 21.70 -22.31
C GLU A 223 2.82 20.31 -22.52
N PHE A 224 2.61 19.39 -21.58
CA PHE A 224 3.22 18.07 -21.65
C PHE A 224 2.54 17.12 -22.62
N VAL A 225 1.23 17.22 -22.83
CA VAL A 225 0.52 16.46 -23.89
C VAL A 225 0.99 16.91 -25.28
N SER A 226 1.31 18.19 -25.45
CA SER A 226 1.88 18.70 -26.71
C SER A 226 3.28 18.12 -26.98
N ASN A 227 4.06 17.89 -25.91
CA ASN A 227 5.40 17.29 -26.01
C ASN A 227 5.36 15.76 -26.17
N PHE A 228 4.39 15.09 -25.54
CA PHE A 228 4.27 13.62 -25.50
C PHE A 228 2.81 13.16 -25.78
N PRO A 229 2.35 13.27 -27.04
CA PRO A 229 0.96 12.96 -27.39
C PRO A 229 0.60 11.48 -27.29
N ASP A 230 1.60 10.59 -27.27
CA ASP A 230 1.40 9.13 -27.24
C ASP A 230 1.41 8.54 -25.82
N SER A 231 1.61 9.37 -24.79
CA SER A 231 1.68 8.90 -23.40
C SER A 231 0.28 8.55 -22.86
N LYS A 232 -0.08 7.27 -22.93
CA LYS A 232 -1.37 6.74 -22.41
C LYS A 232 -1.65 7.19 -20.97
N TYR A 233 -0.64 7.12 -20.10
CA TYR A 233 -0.79 7.46 -18.68
C TYR A 233 -1.09 8.95 -18.48
N LEU A 234 -0.36 9.84 -19.17
CA LEU A 234 -0.54 11.28 -19.02
C LEU A 234 -1.93 11.72 -19.52
N LEU A 235 -2.34 11.24 -20.70
CA LEU A 235 -3.66 11.51 -21.26
C LEU A 235 -4.78 11.03 -20.33
N LEU A 236 -4.63 9.83 -19.75
CA LEU A 236 -5.57 9.32 -18.77
C LEU A 236 -5.65 10.20 -17.52
N GLN A 237 -4.50 10.65 -16.99
CA GLN A 237 -4.49 11.54 -15.82
C GLN A 237 -5.11 12.91 -16.13
N TYR A 238 -4.87 13.47 -17.32
CA TYR A 238 -5.48 14.74 -17.73
C TYR A 238 -7.00 14.62 -17.91
N PHE A 239 -7.45 13.54 -18.56
CA PHE A 239 -8.88 13.26 -18.72
C PHE A 239 -9.59 13.08 -17.38
N LEU A 240 -9.01 12.30 -16.47
CA LEU A 240 -9.56 12.15 -15.12
C LEU A 240 -9.49 13.45 -14.32
N PHE A 241 -8.48 14.30 -14.55
CA PHE A 241 -8.39 15.60 -13.90
C PHE A 241 -9.59 16.48 -14.29
N GLU A 242 -9.86 16.69 -15.57
CA GLU A 242 -10.97 17.55 -16.02
C GLU A 242 -12.35 17.03 -15.57
N LEU A 243 -12.57 15.71 -15.63
CA LEU A 243 -13.83 15.10 -15.20
C LEU A 243 -14.13 15.27 -13.71
N ASN A 244 -13.09 15.38 -12.87
CA ASN A 244 -13.25 15.50 -11.42
C ASN A 244 -13.23 16.97 -10.95
N LEU A 245 -13.13 17.94 -11.84
CA LEU A 245 -13.19 19.35 -11.46
C LEU A 245 -14.62 19.75 -11.06
N PRO A 246 -14.78 20.73 -10.15
CA PRO A 246 -16.08 21.31 -9.84
C PRO A 246 -16.76 21.89 -11.09
N ALA A 247 -18.08 21.74 -11.16
CA ALA A 247 -18.90 22.26 -12.25
C ALA A 247 -18.67 23.77 -12.43
N THR A 248 -18.06 24.13 -13.55
CA THR A 248 -17.77 25.49 -14.00
C THR A 248 -18.44 25.69 -15.36
N SER A 249 -18.67 26.94 -15.77
CA SER A 249 -19.31 27.25 -17.06
C SER A 249 -18.64 26.58 -18.28
N ASN A 250 -17.33 26.33 -18.20
CA ASN A 250 -16.54 25.79 -19.31
C ASN A 250 -16.21 24.29 -19.12
N SER A 251 -16.76 23.62 -18.09
CA SER A 251 -16.42 22.23 -17.77
C SER A 251 -16.76 21.26 -18.89
N VAL A 252 -17.88 21.47 -19.57
CA VAL A 252 -18.31 20.61 -20.70
C VAL A 252 -17.39 20.80 -21.92
N GLU A 253 -17.05 22.03 -22.26
CA GLU A 253 -16.15 22.35 -23.38
C GLU A 253 -14.73 21.79 -23.14
N ASN A 254 -14.20 21.94 -21.92
CA ASN A 254 -12.90 21.41 -21.55
C ASN A 254 -12.89 19.87 -21.58
N ALA A 255 -13.91 19.23 -21.01
CA ALA A 255 -14.03 17.76 -21.02
C ALA A 255 -14.15 17.22 -22.44
N GLN A 256 -14.87 17.92 -23.33
CA GLN A 256 -14.96 17.56 -24.74
C GLN A 256 -13.60 17.65 -25.43
N ALA A 257 -12.85 18.73 -25.23
CA ALA A 257 -11.52 18.88 -25.82
C ALA A 257 -10.58 17.75 -25.41
N VAL A 258 -10.58 17.35 -24.13
CA VAL A 258 -9.75 16.23 -23.67
C VAL A 258 -10.26 14.89 -24.21
N TRP A 259 -11.58 14.68 -24.25
CA TRP A 259 -12.16 13.49 -24.88
C TRP A 259 -11.74 13.34 -26.35
N ASP A 260 -11.76 14.43 -27.12
CA ASP A 260 -11.35 14.43 -28.52
C ASP A 260 -9.86 14.06 -28.69
N THR A 261 -8.99 14.51 -27.77
CA THR A 261 -7.58 14.10 -27.75
C THR A 261 -7.41 12.61 -27.42
N VAL A 262 -8.14 12.08 -26.42
CA VAL A 262 -8.10 10.65 -26.06
C VAL A 262 -8.62 9.78 -27.21
N LYS A 263 -9.71 10.21 -27.85
CA LYS A 263 -10.33 9.53 -29.00
C LYS A 263 -9.38 9.46 -30.19
N SER A 264 -8.67 10.55 -30.47
CA SER A 264 -7.72 10.65 -31.58
C SER A 264 -6.40 9.92 -31.32
N SER A 265 -6.03 9.70 -30.05
CA SER A 265 -4.77 9.06 -29.69
C SER A 265 -4.74 7.57 -30.08
N PRO A 266 -3.64 7.07 -30.66
CA PRO A 266 -3.45 5.65 -30.94
C PRO A 266 -3.06 4.83 -29.69
N ALA A 267 -2.74 5.51 -28.58
CA ALA A 267 -2.26 4.86 -27.36
C ALA A 267 -3.35 4.06 -26.60
N PHE A 268 -4.63 4.30 -26.92
CA PHE A 268 -5.77 3.64 -26.29
C PHE A 268 -6.38 2.57 -27.20
N THR A 269 -6.66 1.40 -26.62
CA THR A 269 -7.40 0.33 -27.31
C THR A 269 -8.86 0.73 -27.51
N GLU A 270 -9.58 0.05 -28.42
CA GLU A 270 -11.02 0.26 -28.58
C GLU A 270 -11.80 0.06 -27.27
N TYR A 271 -11.37 -0.89 -26.45
CA TYR A 271 -11.95 -1.14 -25.13
C TYR A 271 -11.66 0.00 -24.14
N ASP A 272 -10.42 0.51 -24.11
CA ASP A 272 -10.10 1.68 -23.28
C ASP A 272 -10.97 2.89 -23.69
N LYS A 273 -11.11 3.15 -24.99
CA LYS A 273 -11.94 4.24 -25.50
C LYS A 273 -13.41 4.06 -25.13
N LEU A 274 -13.95 2.84 -25.22
CA LEU A 274 -15.32 2.55 -24.79
C LEU A 274 -15.52 2.84 -23.29
N THR A 275 -14.64 2.34 -22.43
CA THR A 275 -14.75 2.51 -20.96
C THR A 275 -14.57 3.97 -20.52
N LEU A 276 -13.62 4.70 -21.13
CA LEU A 276 -13.45 6.14 -20.87
C LEU A 276 -14.61 6.96 -21.42
N GLY A 277 -15.14 6.58 -22.58
CA GLY A 277 -16.32 7.22 -23.17
C GLY A 277 -17.57 7.03 -22.34
N GLN A 278 -17.77 5.86 -21.74
CA GLN A 278 -18.84 5.62 -20.79
C GLN A 278 -18.73 6.57 -19.58
N ARG A 279 -17.53 6.72 -19.00
CA ARG A 279 -17.30 7.69 -17.91
C ARG A 279 -17.57 9.13 -18.35
N TYR A 280 -17.20 9.50 -19.58
CA TYR A 280 -17.52 10.83 -20.11
C TYR A 280 -19.03 11.02 -20.28
N SER A 281 -19.76 9.97 -20.69
CA SER A 281 -21.21 10.02 -20.83
C SER A 281 -21.92 10.20 -19.48
N ASP A 282 -21.41 9.56 -18.42
CA ASP A 282 -21.91 9.75 -17.05
C ASP A 282 -21.69 11.19 -16.60
N PHE A 283 -20.51 11.76 -16.87
CA PHE A 283 -20.20 13.16 -16.57
C PHE A 283 -21.14 14.14 -17.30
N LEU A 284 -21.39 13.93 -18.60
CA LEU A 284 -22.32 14.76 -19.37
C LEU A 284 -23.75 14.70 -18.81
N LEU A 285 -24.18 13.53 -18.33
CA LEU A 285 -25.51 13.37 -17.75
C LEU A 285 -25.68 14.16 -16.44
N GLU A 286 -24.60 14.36 -15.68
CA GLU A 286 -24.58 15.15 -14.46
C GLU A 286 -24.44 16.67 -14.69
N HIS A 287 -23.71 17.08 -15.74
CA HIS A 287 -23.26 18.47 -15.91
C HIS A 287 -23.89 19.21 -17.11
N ASP A 288 -24.39 18.50 -18.12
CA ASP A 288 -25.01 19.12 -19.29
C ASP A 288 -26.51 19.39 -19.03
N SER A 289 -26.99 20.50 -19.58
CA SER A 289 -28.41 20.86 -19.58
C SER A 289 -29.20 20.18 -20.71
N GLY A 290 -28.51 19.66 -21.74
CA GLY A 290 -29.12 19.05 -22.92
C GLY A 290 -28.75 17.58 -23.15
N LEU A 291 -29.74 16.77 -23.53
CA LEU A 291 -29.53 15.33 -23.81
C LEU A 291 -28.96 15.05 -25.22
N VAL A 292 -28.82 16.06 -26.08
CA VAL A 292 -28.43 15.88 -27.48
C VAL A 292 -26.98 15.39 -27.58
N PHE A 293 -26.05 16.02 -26.86
CA PHE A 293 -24.64 15.62 -26.84
C PHE A 293 -24.45 14.24 -26.23
N TYR A 294 -25.14 13.95 -25.14
CA TYR A 294 -25.17 12.62 -24.52
C TYR A 294 -25.62 11.53 -25.50
N ASN A 295 -26.77 11.71 -26.16
CA ASN A 295 -27.33 10.71 -27.08
C ASN A 295 -26.40 10.48 -28.29
N ASN A 296 -25.78 11.54 -28.81
CA ASN A 296 -24.82 11.43 -29.90
C ASN A 296 -23.57 10.65 -29.46
N LEU A 297 -23.02 10.94 -28.28
CA LEU A 297 -21.86 10.23 -27.74
C LEU A 297 -22.17 8.75 -27.52
N VAL A 298 -23.29 8.41 -26.87
CA VAL A 298 -23.68 7.01 -26.62
C VAL A 298 -23.89 6.24 -27.93
N ARG A 299 -24.50 6.87 -28.94
CA ARG A 299 -24.66 6.27 -30.26
C ARG A 299 -23.31 6.02 -30.92
N GLU A 300 -22.41 7.00 -30.84
CA GLU A 300 -21.07 6.89 -31.39
C GLU A 300 -20.30 5.75 -30.72
N LEU A 301 -20.25 5.71 -29.38
CA LEU A 301 -19.55 4.69 -28.61
C LEU A 301 -20.00 3.27 -28.97
N ASN A 302 -21.31 3.05 -29.05
CA ASN A 302 -21.89 1.75 -29.39
C ASN A 302 -21.67 1.35 -30.86
N SER A 303 -21.45 2.32 -31.75
CA SER A 303 -21.19 2.06 -33.18
C SER A 303 -19.71 1.88 -33.50
N ALA A 304 -18.84 2.61 -32.79
CA ALA A 304 -17.42 2.73 -33.10
C ALA A 304 -16.55 1.74 -32.31
N TYR A 305 -16.97 1.34 -31.10
CA TYR A 305 -16.16 0.49 -30.22
C TYR A 305 -16.91 -0.78 -29.82
N LYS A 306 -16.20 -1.91 -29.79
CA LYS A 306 -16.77 -3.20 -29.42
C LYS A 306 -16.14 -3.70 -28.12
N MET A 307 -16.95 -4.40 -27.33
CA MET A 307 -16.42 -5.13 -26.18
C MET A 307 -15.48 -6.23 -26.65
N PRO A 308 -14.35 -6.45 -25.97
CA PRO A 308 -13.47 -7.59 -26.20
C PRO A 308 -14.28 -8.89 -26.12
N THR A 309 -14.09 -9.78 -27.09
CA THR A 309 -14.63 -11.13 -27.00
C THR A 309 -13.93 -11.91 -25.88
N LEU A 310 -14.61 -12.90 -25.29
CA LEU A 310 -14.04 -13.75 -24.23
C LEU A 310 -12.70 -14.39 -24.62
N ALA A 311 -12.48 -14.65 -25.92
CA ALA A 311 -11.22 -15.16 -26.45
C ALA A 311 -10.08 -14.11 -26.40
N ALA A 312 -10.37 -12.84 -26.71
CA ALA A 312 -9.38 -11.76 -26.69
C ALA A 312 -8.93 -11.37 -25.26
N LEU A 313 -9.83 -11.49 -24.27
CA LEU A 313 -9.49 -11.31 -22.85
C LEU A 313 -8.58 -12.43 -22.33
N ALA A 314 -8.81 -13.67 -22.77
CA ALA A 314 -7.98 -14.82 -22.39
C ALA A 314 -6.55 -14.75 -22.96
N GLU A 315 -6.35 -14.11 -24.11
CA GLU A 315 -5.02 -13.89 -24.69
C GLU A 315 -4.26 -12.74 -24.02
N ALA A 316 -4.95 -11.69 -23.55
CA ALA A 316 -4.33 -10.57 -22.83
C ALA A 316 -3.85 -10.93 -21.41
N ASP A 317 -4.54 -11.85 -20.72
CA ASP A 317 -4.16 -12.35 -19.40
C ASP A 317 -3.07 -13.45 -19.42
N GLY A 318 -2.56 -13.80 -20.60
CA GLY A 318 -1.58 -14.87 -20.85
C GLY A 318 -0.14 -14.63 -20.35
N ALA A 319 0.08 -13.67 -19.45
CA ALA A 319 1.36 -13.42 -18.79
C ALA A 319 1.21 -13.39 -17.26
N GLY A 320 0.81 -14.51 -16.66
CA GLY A 320 0.77 -14.63 -15.20
C GLY A 320 0.02 -15.86 -14.70
N ASN A 321 0.74 -16.98 -14.57
CA ASN A 321 0.25 -18.19 -13.92
C ASN A 321 -0.03 -17.93 -12.42
N ILE A 322 -1.31 -17.89 -11.99
CA ILE A 322 -1.69 -18.21 -10.61
C ILE A 322 -2.91 -19.15 -10.61
N LEU A 323 -2.62 -20.42 -10.32
CA LEU A 323 -3.53 -21.46 -9.81
C LEU A 323 -4.46 -20.88 -8.71
N GLY A 324 -5.75 -21.15 -8.59
CA GLY A 324 -6.65 -22.09 -9.23
C GLY A 324 -7.79 -22.37 -8.25
N LYS A 325 -9.05 -22.29 -8.69
CA LYS A 325 -10.14 -23.21 -8.31
C LYS A 325 -11.40 -22.90 -9.11
N LYS A 326 -11.61 -23.79 -10.09
CA LYS A 326 -12.83 -24.09 -10.81
C LYS A 326 -14.07 -23.97 -9.90
N ARG A 327 -14.98 -23.04 -10.19
CA ARG A 327 -16.39 -23.14 -9.79
C ARG A 327 -17.24 -23.20 -11.05
N THR A 328 -18.04 -24.26 -11.08
CA THR A 328 -18.97 -24.68 -12.11
C THR A 328 -20.01 -23.61 -12.41
N ALA A 329 -20.25 -23.38 -13.70
CA ALA A 329 -21.33 -22.55 -14.20
C ALA A 329 -22.69 -23.20 -13.87
N THR A 330 -23.58 -22.42 -13.28
CA THR A 330 -25.03 -22.57 -13.40
C THR A 330 -25.57 -21.23 -13.86
N GLU A 331 -26.25 -21.28 -15.00
CA GLU A 331 -26.97 -20.18 -15.62
C GLU A 331 -28.00 -19.62 -14.64
N GLU A 332 -27.94 -18.31 -14.38
CA GLU A 332 -29.11 -17.44 -14.17
C GLU A 332 -28.64 -15.99 -14.06
N GLY A 333 -29.40 -15.09 -14.72
CA GLY A 333 -29.02 -13.70 -14.95
C GLY A 333 -28.75 -12.90 -13.68
N GLY A 334 -27.61 -12.22 -13.64
CA GLY A 334 -27.23 -11.34 -12.55
C GLY A 334 -26.43 -10.15 -13.08
N VAL A 335 -27.04 -8.98 -13.00
CA VAL A 335 -26.46 -7.66 -13.27
C VAL A 335 -25.13 -7.53 -12.52
N PHE A 336 -24.03 -7.28 -13.24
CA PHE A 336 -22.75 -6.92 -12.63
C PHE A 336 -22.90 -5.55 -11.93
N LYS A 337 -22.92 -5.57 -10.59
CA LYS A 337 -22.77 -4.37 -9.78
C LYS A 337 -21.33 -3.88 -9.91
N ILE A 338 -21.16 -2.71 -10.52
CA ILE A 338 -19.88 -1.99 -10.54
C ILE A 338 -19.54 -1.59 -9.09
N ALA A 339 -18.30 -1.89 -8.69
CA ALA A 339 -17.76 -1.50 -7.40
C ALA A 339 -17.77 0.02 -7.26
N LYS A 340 -18.45 0.53 -6.24
CA LYS A 340 -18.40 1.92 -5.82
C LYS A 340 -17.00 2.17 -5.25
N THR A 341 -16.11 2.80 -6.03
CA THR A 341 -14.87 3.32 -5.50
C THR A 341 -15.24 4.42 -4.50
N ILE A 342 -14.91 4.19 -3.22
CA ILE A 342 -15.13 5.14 -2.14
C ILE A 342 -14.29 6.39 -2.46
N ALA A 343 -14.99 7.47 -2.81
CA ALA A 343 -14.39 8.80 -2.88
C ALA A 343 -13.89 9.18 -1.49
N GLY A 344 -12.60 9.51 -1.40
CA GLY A 344 -11.99 10.06 -0.21
C GLY A 344 -12.68 11.35 0.20
N SER A 345 -13.05 11.37 1.48
CA SER A 345 -13.19 12.53 2.37
C SER A 345 -12.95 13.91 1.73
N THR A 346 -14.05 14.64 1.52
CA THR A 346 -14.06 16.10 1.47
C THR A 346 -13.70 16.65 2.86
N PRO A 347 -12.81 17.64 3.01
CA PRO A 347 -12.54 18.26 4.29
C PRO A 347 -13.70 19.19 4.66
N ALA A 348 -14.39 18.90 5.76
CA ALA A 348 -15.39 19.80 6.32
C ALA A 348 -14.69 20.98 7.03
N ALA A 349 -15.17 22.18 6.72
CA ALA A 349 -14.71 23.44 7.28
C ALA A 349 -14.87 23.49 8.81
N SER A 350 -13.85 24.07 9.44
CA SER A 350 -13.71 24.34 10.86
C SER A 350 -14.83 25.23 11.39
N THR A 351 -15.52 24.76 12.44
CA THR A 351 -16.18 25.64 13.42
C THR A 351 -15.65 25.31 14.81
N VAL A 352 -15.11 26.33 15.47
CA VAL A 352 -14.53 26.29 16.81
C VAL A 352 -15.65 26.26 17.84
N THR A 353 -15.70 25.25 18.73
CA THR A 353 -16.15 25.44 20.14
C THR A 353 -15.63 24.30 21.05
N THR A 354 -14.74 24.69 21.96
CA THR A 354 -14.51 24.31 23.37
C THR A 354 -14.81 22.89 23.91
N GLN A 355 -13.73 22.24 24.38
CA GLN A 355 -13.53 21.28 25.50
C GLN A 355 -14.74 20.51 26.10
N GLN A 356 -14.64 19.18 26.18
CA GLN A 356 -14.35 18.44 27.44
C GLN A 356 -14.26 16.92 27.24
N SER A 357 -13.38 16.31 28.03
CA SER A 357 -13.02 14.89 28.13
C SER A 357 -14.12 14.01 28.76
N ALA A 358 -14.27 12.74 28.34
CA ALA A 358 -14.53 11.59 29.23
C ALA A 358 -14.62 10.23 28.50
N TYR A 359 -13.88 9.27 29.06
CA TYR A 359 -14.00 7.80 29.09
C TYR A 359 -15.26 7.08 28.56
N GLY A 360 -15.01 6.00 27.80
CA GLY A 360 -15.46 4.62 28.13
C GLY A 360 -16.85 4.15 27.66
N GLY A 361 -16.90 2.94 27.07
CA GLY A 361 -18.12 2.11 27.11
C GLY A 361 -18.51 1.36 25.83
N THR A 362 -18.10 0.10 25.77
CA THR A 362 -18.67 -1.08 25.10
C THR A 362 -20.19 -1.03 24.85
N TRP A 363 -20.70 -1.61 23.75
CA TRP A 363 -21.74 -2.66 23.76
C TRP A 363 -22.15 -3.14 22.35
N ASN A 364 -22.69 -4.35 22.36
CA ASN A 364 -22.86 -5.35 21.30
C ASN A 364 -24.32 -5.42 20.80
N GLY A 365 -24.52 -5.80 19.53
CA GLY A 365 -25.66 -6.59 19.01
C GLY A 365 -27.02 -5.92 18.74
N PHE A 366 -27.54 -6.06 17.51
CA PHE A 366 -28.83 -6.73 17.21
C PHE A 366 -29.10 -6.82 15.70
N SER A 367 -29.65 -7.96 15.24
CA SER A 367 -30.71 -8.04 14.21
C SER A 367 -31.07 -9.50 13.95
N GLN A 368 -32.17 -9.95 14.56
CA GLN A 368 -32.90 -11.17 14.21
C GLN A 368 -33.58 -11.03 12.83
N GLY A 369 -33.64 -12.13 12.09
CA GLY A 369 -34.60 -12.34 11.01
C GLY A 369 -35.19 -13.73 11.13
N GLY A 370 -36.48 -13.82 11.47
CA GLY A 370 -37.25 -15.05 11.44
C GLY A 370 -38.47 -14.87 10.53
N THR A 371 -38.67 -15.79 9.59
CA THR A 371 -39.95 -16.48 9.34
C THR A 371 -39.73 -17.59 8.32
N GLY A 372 -40.16 -18.79 8.68
CA GLY A 372 -40.27 -19.94 7.79
C GLY A 372 -41.73 -20.38 7.64
N TYR A 373 -42.02 -20.98 6.50
CA TYR A 373 -43.12 -21.91 6.18
C TYR A 373 -42.53 -22.93 5.18
N GLY A 374 -42.87 -24.23 5.14
CA GLY A 374 -43.82 -25.02 5.91
C GLY A 374 -43.69 -26.53 5.62
N GLN A 375 -44.58 -27.30 6.26
CA GLN A 375 -45.03 -28.69 5.98
C GLN A 375 -44.04 -29.86 6.13
N GLN A 376 -44.40 -31.08 6.56
CA GLN A 376 -45.57 -31.76 7.18
C GLN A 376 -45.07 -33.19 7.53
N GLY A 377 -45.66 -33.88 8.52
CA GLY A 377 -45.52 -35.34 8.64
C GLY A 377 -45.82 -35.95 10.02
N THR A 378 -47.09 -36.27 10.26
CA THR A 378 -47.62 -37.31 11.16
C THR A 378 -46.98 -38.68 10.81
N TRP A 379 -46.64 -39.61 11.71
CA TRP A 379 -47.27 -40.16 12.92
C TRP A 379 -46.20 -40.62 13.91
#